data_AF-A0A7S2AFU6-F1
#
_entry.id   AF-A0A7S2AFU6-F1
#
_cell.length_a   1.000
_cell.length_b   1.000
_cell.length_c   1.000
_cell.angle_alpha   90.00
_cell.angle_beta   90.00
_cell.angle_gamma   90.00
#
_symmetry.space_group_name_H-M   'P 1'
#
loop_
_entity.id
_entity.type
_entity.pdbx_description
1 polymer ?
#
loop_
_entity_poly.entity_id
_entity_poly.type
_entity_poly.pdbx_seq_one_letter_code
_entity_poly.pdbx_strand_id
1 'polypeptide(L)'
;SEPEDDPTPVAVFHRVMAGIDSVKFPFDDAQAVAFIRALLQRVPGKRLGIGGSRQVKRHRFFDRVDFDGIEKQELEAPYIPPLTAEDDMSMFDSDGQDLPEFIEYVPDGTNWDAAF
;
A
#
# COMPACT_ATOMS: atom_id res chain seq x y z
N SER A 1 -20.28 15.82 6.60
CA SER A 1 -20.92 14.65 7.24
C SER A 1 -20.01 13.48 6.97
N GLU A 2 -19.41 12.87 8.00
CA GLU A 2 -18.71 11.60 7.84
C GLU A 2 -19.68 10.57 7.23
N PRO A 3 -19.23 9.71 6.30
CA PRO A 3 -20.07 8.66 5.78
C PRO A 3 -20.49 7.74 6.95
N GLU A 4 -21.80 7.59 7.16
CA GLU A 4 -22.41 6.88 8.30
C GLU A 4 -22.07 5.36 8.37
N ASP A 5 -21.25 4.84 7.44
CA ASP A 5 -20.90 3.43 7.29
C ASP A 5 -19.43 3.09 7.59
N ASP A 6 -18.60 4.06 8.02
CA ASP A 6 -17.21 3.75 8.33
C ASP A 6 -17.09 2.86 9.58
N PRO A 7 -16.47 1.67 9.47
CA PRO A 7 -16.39 0.76 10.59
C PRO A 7 -15.51 1.35 11.68
N THR A 8 -16.01 1.36 12.92
CA THR A 8 -15.23 1.80 14.08
C THR A 8 -13.90 1.04 14.17
N PRO A 9 -12.82 1.63 14.73
CA PRO A 9 -11.53 0.95 14.87
C PRO A 9 -11.64 -0.42 15.56
N VAL A 10 -12.55 -0.55 16.53
CA VAL A 10 -12.84 -1.83 17.21
C VAL A 10 -13.46 -2.85 16.25
N ALA A 11 -14.40 -2.43 15.40
CA ALA A 11 -15.00 -3.31 14.40
C ALA A 11 -13.95 -3.78 13.37
N VAL A 12 -13.05 -2.89 12.93
CA VAL A 12 -11.92 -3.25 12.05
C VAL A 12 -11.00 -4.25 12.74
N PHE A 13 -10.64 -4.01 14.00
CA PHE A 13 -9.81 -4.93 14.78
C PHE A 13 -10.44 -6.33 14.86
N HIS A 14 -11.74 -6.43 15.15
CA HIS A 14 -12.44 -7.73 15.17
C HIS A 14 -12.41 -8.44 13.81
N ARG A 15 -12.54 -7.71 12.70
CA ARG A 15 -12.42 -8.27 11.35
C ARG A 15 -11.01 -8.82 11.09
N VAL A 16 -9.96 -8.09 11.48
CA VAL A 16 -8.57 -8.55 11.38
C VAL A 16 -8.37 -9.82 12.22
N MET A 17 -8.93 -9.85 13.43
CA MET A 17 -8.84 -11.00 14.33
C MET A 17 -9.63 -12.23 13.84
N ALA A 18 -10.70 -12.05 13.05
CA ALA A 18 -11.40 -13.16 12.39
C ALA A 18 -10.55 -13.83 11.31
N GLY A 19 -9.63 -13.07 10.69
CA GLY A 19 -8.65 -13.58 9.72
C GLY A 19 -9.20 -13.76 8.31
N ILE A 20 -8.28 -13.97 7.36
CA ILE A 20 -8.56 -13.98 5.92
C ILE A 20 -9.50 -15.11 5.46
N ASP A 21 -9.59 -16.20 6.22
CA ASP A 21 -10.47 -17.33 5.88
C ASP A 21 -11.96 -16.98 6.00
N SER A 22 -12.29 -15.95 6.80
CA SER A 22 -13.65 -15.42 6.93
C SER A 22 -14.04 -14.41 5.83
N VAL A 23 -13.09 -14.03 4.97
CA VAL A 23 -13.31 -13.02 3.93
C VAL A 23 -13.85 -13.67 2.66
N LYS A 24 -14.94 -13.09 2.14
CA LYS A 24 -15.44 -13.39 0.80
C LYS A 24 -14.83 -12.41 -0.19
N PHE A 25 -14.04 -12.93 -1.14
CA PHE A 25 -13.42 -12.11 -2.18
C PHE A 25 -14.46 -11.65 -3.21
N PRO A 26 -14.35 -10.41 -3.73
CA PRO A 26 -15.26 -9.88 -4.75
C PRO A 26 -14.91 -10.33 -6.18
N PHE A 27 -13.92 -11.21 -6.34
CA PHE A 27 -13.42 -11.71 -7.62
C PHE A 27 -13.11 -13.21 -7.53
N ASP A 28 -13.08 -13.87 -8.69
CA ASP A 28 -12.92 -15.32 -8.81
C ASP A 28 -11.52 -15.75 -9.29
N ASP A 29 -10.53 -14.85 -9.33
CA ASP A 29 -9.15 -15.21 -9.67
C ASP A 29 -8.52 -16.07 -8.56
N ALA A 30 -8.45 -17.38 -8.82
CA ALA A 30 -7.93 -18.35 -7.88
C ALA A 30 -6.46 -18.10 -7.50
N GLN A 31 -5.62 -17.58 -8.40
CA GLN A 31 -4.21 -17.30 -8.09
C GLN A 31 -4.09 -16.05 -7.22
N ALA A 32 -4.89 -15.02 -7.48
CA ALA A 32 -4.96 -13.83 -6.65
C ALA A 32 -5.47 -14.16 -5.23
N VAL A 33 -6.55 -14.94 -5.13
CA VAL A 33 -7.10 -15.39 -3.84
C VAL A 33 -6.08 -16.23 -3.07
N ALA A 34 -5.43 -17.20 -3.72
CA ALA A 34 -4.39 -18.01 -3.09
C ALA A 34 -3.21 -17.16 -2.59
N PHE A 35 -2.78 -16.19 -3.40
CA PHE A 35 -1.71 -15.27 -3.06
C PHE A 35 -2.03 -14.43 -1.82
N ILE A 36 -3.20 -13.80 -1.79
CA ILE A 36 -3.65 -12.96 -0.68
C ILE A 36 -3.76 -13.80 0.60
N ARG A 37 -4.33 -15.01 0.53
CA ARG A 37 -4.39 -15.92 1.68
C ARG A 37 -2.99 -16.31 2.18
N ALA A 38 -2.04 -16.56 1.30
CA ALA A 38 -0.66 -16.90 1.68
C ALA A 38 0.06 -15.73 2.38
N LEU A 39 -0.23 -14.48 2.00
CA LEU A 39 0.29 -13.29 2.67
C LEU A 39 -0.36 -13.05 4.04
N LEU A 40 -1.69 -13.19 4.13
CA LEU A 40 -2.49 -12.80 5.30
C LEU A 40 -2.69 -13.94 6.30
N GLN A 41 -1.66 -14.77 6.51
CA GLN A 41 -1.68 -15.82 7.51
C GLN A 41 -1.75 -15.25 8.93
N ARG A 42 -2.62 -15.83 9.76
CA ARG A 42 -2.79 -15.45 11.18
C ARG A 42 -1.50 -15.57 11.97
N VAL A 43 -0.74 -16.64 11.74
CA VAL A 43 0.57 -16.86 12.36
C VAL A 43 1.64 -16.14 11.54
N PRO A 44 2.36 -15.14 12.09
CA PRO A 44 3.31 -14.34 11.31
C PRO A 44 4.40 -15.17 10.61
N GLY A 45 4.93 -16.21 11.28
CA GLY A 45 5.96 -17.09 10.72
C GLY A 45 5.50 -17.98 9.56
N LYS A 46 4.19 -18.03 9.26
CA LYS A 46 3.63 -18.75 8.11
C LYS A 46 3.35 -17.84 6.91
N ARG A 47 3.49 -16.53 7.07
CA ARG A 47 3.23 -15.57 5.98
C ARG A 47 4.23 -15.77 4.86
N LEU A 48 3.74 -15.81 3.63
CA LEU A 48 4.58 -15.79 2.44
C LEU A 48 5.47 -14.55 2.47
N GLY A 49 6.77 -14.73 2.22
CA GLY A 49 7.74 -13.62 2.23
C GLY A 49 8.53 -13.49 3.53
N ILE A 50 8.24 -14.28 4.57
CA ILE A 50 9.07 -14.33 5.79
C ILE A 50 10.53 -14.71 5.48
N GLY A 51 10.74 -15.54 4.45
CA GLY A 51 12.06 -15.92 3.94
C GLY A 51 12.60 -14.98 2.85
N GLY A 52 12.02 -13.79 2.69
CA GLY A 52 12.42 -12.79 1.71
C GLY A 52 11.54 -12.73 0.46
N SER A 53 11.76 -11.68 -0.33
CA SER A 53 10.95 -11.31 -1.50
C SER A 53 10.93 -12.39 -2.61
N ARG A 54 11.96 -13.24 -2.69
CA ARG A 54 12.02 -14.34 -3.67
C ARG A 54 10.84 -15.31 -3.54
N GLN A 55 10.34 -15.55 -2.32
CA GLN A 55 9.16 -16.39 -2.12
C GLN A 55 7.90 -15.77 -2.75
N VAL A 56 7.76 -14.45 -2.61
CA VAL A 56 6.66 -13.67 -3.18
C VAL A 56 6.75 -13.68 -4.70
N LYS A 57 7.91 -13.34 -5.27
CA LYS A 57 8.15 -13.31 -6.73
C LYS A 57 7.88 -14.66 -7.42
N ARG A 58 8.10 -15.80 -6.72
CA ARG A 58 7.89 -17.15 -7.26
C ARG A 58 6.46 -17.68 -7.12
N HIS A 59 5.55 -16.92 -6.52
CA HIS A 59 4.16 -17.34 -6.40
C HIS A 59 3.48 -17.31 -7.77
N ARG A 60 2.60 -18.29 -8.06
CA ARG A 60 1.94 -18.46 -9.37
C ARG A 60 1.14 -17.24 -9.86
N PHE A 61 0.68 -16.41 -8.93
CA PHE A 61 0.06 -15.12 -9.24
C PHE A 61 0.96 -14.23 -10.13
N PHE A 62 2.28 -14.34 -9.98
CA PHE A 62 3.26 -13.58 -10.75
C PHE A 62 3.89 -14.37 -11.90
N ASP A 63 3.35 -15.52 -12.31
CA ASP A 63 3.92 -16.34 -13.39
C ASP A 63 4.09 -15.58 -14.72
N ARG A 64 3.33 -14.49 -14.92
CA ARG A 64 3.39 -13.63 -16.12
C ARG A 64 4.19 -12.34 -15.94
N VAL A 65 4.79 -12.12 -14.77
CA VAL A 65 5.53 -10.89 -14.47
C VAL A 65 7.01 -11.10 -14.73
N ASP A 66 7.55 -10.32 -15.66
CA ASP A 66 8.99 -10.20 -15.86
C ASP A 66 9.58 -9.17 -14.88
N PHE A 67 10.05 -9.66 -13.74
CA PHE A 67 10.65 -8.79 -12.72
C PHE A 67 11.97 -8.17 -13.15
N ASP A 68 12.73 -8.82 -14.04
CA ASP A 68 14.02 -8.31 -14.50
C ASP A 68 13.80 -7.16 -15.49
N GLY A 69 12.80 -7.28 -16.38
CA GLY A 69 12.37 -6.20 -17.26
C GLY A 69 11.82 -4.99 -16.50
N ILE A 70 11.09 -5.21 -15.39
CA ILE A 70 10.65 -4.12 -14.49
C ILE A 70 11.87 -3.40 -13.89
N GLU A 71 12.83 -4.14 -13.35
CA GLU A 71 14.03 -3.58 -12.72
C GLU A 71 14.87 -2.75 -13.69
N LYS A 72 14.92 -3.16 -14.98
CA LYS A 72 15.61 -2.43 -16.04
C LYS A 72 14.77 -1.33 -16.70
N GLN A 73 13.52 -1.14 -16.28
CA GLN A 73 12.57 -0.20 -16.87
C GLN A 73 12.32 -0.46 -18.37
N GLU A 74 12.33 -1.74 -18.79
CA GLU A 74 12.11 -2.17 -20.17
C GLU A 74 10.64 -2.42 -20.51
N LEU A 75 9.77 -2.52 -19.49
CA LEU A 75 8.33 -2.73 -19.68
C LEU A 75 7.58 -1.40 -19.71
N GLU A 76 6.63 -1.28 -20.63
CA GLU A 76 5.69 -0.15 -20.65
C GLU A 76 4.75 -0.21 -19.43
N ALA A 77 4.59 0.92 -18.74
CA ALA A 77 3.70 1.01 -17.61
C ALA A 77 2.23 0.90 -18.08
N PRO A 78 1.35 0.21 -17.33
CA PRO A 78 -0.07 0.10 -17.70
C PRO A 78 -0.81 1.43 -17.62
N TYR A 79 -0.24 2.43 -16.95
CA TYR A 79 -0.76 3.78 -16.86
C TYR A 79 0.39 4.78 -16.95
N ILE A 80 0.26 5.74 -17.86
CA ILE A 80 1.16 6.87 -18.00
C ILE A 80 0.35 8.13 -17.66
N PRO A 81 0.68 8.86 -16.57
CA PRO A 81 -0.06 10.06 -16.20
C PRO A 81 0.13 11.17 -17.25
N PRO A 82 -0.93 11.89 -17.63
CA PRO A 82 -0.87 12.93 -18.66
C PRO A 82 -0.34 14.24 -18.07
N LEU A 83 0.98 14.32 -17.89
CA LEU A 83 1.63 15.55 -17.42
C LEU A 83 1.79 16.55 -18.56
N THR A 84 1.47 17.82 -18.29
CA THR A 84 1.53 18.91 -19.27
C THR A 84 2.76 19.80 -19.13
N ALA A 85 3.38 19.83 -17.95
CA ALA A 85 4.58 20.60 -17.63
C ALA A 85 5.37 19.98 -16.46
N GLU A 86 6.57 20.49 -16.19
CA GLU A 86 7.41 20.05 -15.05
C GLU A 86 6.81 20.40 -13.68
N ASP A 87 6.02 21.47 -13.61
CA ASP A 87 5.33 21.98 -12.42
C ASP A 87 3.84 21.59 -12.37
N ASP A 88 3.42 20.64 -13.20
CA ASP A 88 2.04 20.18 -13.26
C ASP A 88 1.63 19.45 -11.96
N MET A 89 0.73 20.05 -11.19
CA MET A 89 0.17 19.50 -9.96
C MET A 89 -1.25 18.95 -10.12
N SER A 90 -1.75 18.77 -11.35
CA SER A 90 -3.14 18.35 -11.61
C SER A 90 -3.50 16.95 -11.12
N MET A 91 -2.50 16.10 -10.86
CA MET A 91 -2.67 14.76 -10.28
C MET A 91 -2.75 14.75 -8.75
N PHE A 92 -2.64 15.92 -8.11
CA PHE A 92 -2.74 16.10 -6.67
C PHE A 92 -4.00 16.89 -6.32
N ASP A 93 -4.65 16.53 -5.21
CA ASP A 93 -5.75 17.33 -4.68
C ASP A 93 -5.20 18.68 -4.19
N SER A 94 -5.77 19.78 -4.68
CA SER A 94 -5.37 21.15 -4.32
C SER A 94 -6.50 21.86 -3.60
N ASP A 95 -6.93 21.34 -2.45
CA ASP A 95 -7.82 22.09 -1.59
C ASP A 95 -6.94 23.06 -0.79
N GLY A 96 -6.78 24.29 -1.28
CA GLY A 96 -5.99 25.36 -0.64
C GLY A 96 -6.40 25.73 0.80
N GLN A 97 -7.27 24.93 1.42
CA GLN A 97 -7.68 24.92 2.82
C GLN A 97 -6.78 24.04 3.70
N ASP A 98 -5.94 23.18 3.12
CA ASP A 98 -5.10 22.21 3.86
C ASP A 98 -3.66 22.70 4.10
N LEU A 99 -3.34 23.95 3.72
CA LEU A 99 -2.08 24.53 4.17
C LEU A 99 -2.18 24.72 5.68
N PRO A 100 -1.36 24.03 6.49
CA PRO A 100 -1.36 24.26 7.91
C PRO A 100 -1.08 25.73 8.17
N GLU A 101 -1.62 26.27 9.26
CA GLU A 101 -1.18 27.58 9.74
C GLU A 101 0.35 27.57 9.76
N PHE A 102 0.95 28.65 9.27
CA PHE A 102 2.39 28.78 9.35
C PHE A 102 2.79 28.85 10.83
N ILE A 103 3.26 27.72 11.38
CA ILE A 103 3.82 27.64 12.72
C ILE A 103 5.31 27.92 12.57
N GLU A 104 5.77 29.05 13.10
CA GLU A 104 7.20 29.33 13.19
C GLU A 104 7.86 28.24 14.04
N TYR A 105 8.89 27.60 13.49
CA TYR A 105 9.64 26.58 14.20
C TYR A 105 10.33 27.19 15.43
N VAL A 106 10.08 26.63 16.60
CA VAL A 106 10.78 26.97 17.84
C VAL A 106 11.59 25.75 18.26
N PRO A 107 12.94 25.84 18.32
CA PRO A 107 13.77 24.75 18.79
C PRO A 107 13.36 24.35 20.22
N ASP A 108 13.04 23.07 20.42
CA ASP A 108 12.70 22.51 21.74
C ASP A 108 13.95 22.13 22.56
N GLY A 109 15.14 22.38 22.00
CA GLY A 109 16.44 22.10 22.62
C GLY A 109 16.83 20.63 22.61
N THR A 110 15.99 19.74 22.07
CA THR A 110 16.29 18.30 21.99
C THR A 110 17.30 17.98 20.89
N ASN A 111 17.38 18.86 19.87
CA ASN A 111 18.29 18.73 18.73
C ASN A 111 18.15 17.34 18.06
N TRP A 112 16.94 16.78 18.05
CA TRP A 112 16.67 15.46 17.47
C TRP A 112 16.93 15.41 15.96
N ASP A 113 16.92 16.59 15.35
CA ASP A 113 17.11 16.90 13.94
C ASP A 113 18.55 17.35 13.59
N ALA A 114 19.50 17.29 14.53
CA ALA A 114 20.87 17.80 14.34
C ALA A 114 21.64 17.23 13.14
N ALA A 115 21.26 16.04 12.67
CA ALA A 115 21.91 15.31 11.60
C ALA A 115 21.05 15.20 10.33
N PHE A 116 19.88 15.84 10.31
CA PHE A 116 19.05 15.97 9.12
C PHE A 116 19.54 17.13 8.24
#